data_AF-A0A9W9SFL6-F1
#
_entry.id   AF-A0A9W9SFL6-F1
#
_cell.length_a   1.000
_cell.length_b   1.000
_cell.length_c   1.000
_cell.angle_alpha   90.00
_cell.angle_beta   90.00
_cell.angle_gamma   90.00
#
_symmetry.space_group_name_H-M   'P 1'
#
loop_
_entity.id
_entity.type
_entity.pdbx_description
1 polymer ?
#
loop_
_entity_poly.entity_id
_entity_poly.type
_entity_poly.pdbx_seq_one_letter_code
_entity_poly.pdbx_strand_id
1 'polypeptide(L)'
;MADFTDDLGPTLWIVNSVFTMVATVTVIGRLAARKVRRMAFGADDWIICIALLLNWAMFSLAARAQIHGMGKHISTLSPSQIKTFTKNLYFMQITYVPAPRP
;
A
#
# COMPACT_ATOMS: atom_id res chain seq x y z
N MET A 1 32.84 -7.91 -2.46
CA MET A 1 32.14 -6.80 -1.76
C MET A 1 30.67 -6.99 -2.04
N ALA A 2 29.84 -7.30 -1.04
CA ALA A 2 28.40 -7.43 -1.25
C ALA A 2 27.84 -6.05 -1.58
N ASP A 3 27.16 -5.93 -2.71
CA ASP A 3 26.61 -4.68 -3.18
C ASP A 3 25.37 -4.33 -2.34
N PHE A 4 25.51 -3.37 -1.43
CA PHE A 4 24.41 -2.88 -0.59
C PHE A 4 23.36 -2.06 -1.39
N THR A 5 23.56 -1.92 -2.71
CA THR A 5 22.68 -1.17 -3.62
C THR A 5 21.49 -1.99 -4.12
N ASP A 6 21.44 -3.30 -3.86
CA ASP A 6 20.46 -4.24 -4.43
C ASP A 6 19.27 -4.58 -3.48
N ASP A 7 19.12 -3.89 -2.34
CA ASP A 7 17.92 -4.00 -1.47
C ASP A 7 16.98 -2.81 -1.68
N LEU A 8 15.90 -3.05 -2.42
CA LEU A 8 14.87 -2.04 -2.71
C LEU A 8 13.84 -1.91 -1.58
N GLY A 9 13.89 -2.76 -0.55
CA GLY A 9 12.93 -2.79 0.55
C GLY A 9 12.79 -1.44 1.27
N PRO A 10 13.88 -0.79 1.72
CA PRO A 10 13.81 0.50 2.41
C PRO A 10 13.16 1.60 1.56
N THR A 11 13.50 1.66 0.27
CA THR A 11 12.92 2.65 -0.66
C THR A 11 11.42 2.43 -0.83
N LEU A 12 11.00 1.17 -1.02
CA LEU A 12 9.58 0.81 -1.13
C LEU A 12 8.81 1.17 0.15
N TRP A 13 9.43 0.99 1.32
CA TRP A 13 8.82 1.35 2.60
C TRP A 13 8.55 2.85 2.70
N ILE A 14 9.57 3.65 2.39
CA ILE A 14 9.52 5.12 2.49
C ILE A 14 8.45 5.65 1.54
N VAL A 15 8.49 5.23 0.27
CA VAL A 15 7.55 5.70 -0.76
C VAL A 15 6.10 5.37 -0.38
N ASN A 16 5.82 4.11 -0.04
CA ASN A 16 4.46 3.69 0.34
C ASN A 16 3.95 4.43 1.58
N SER A 17 4.83 4.68 2.56
CA SER A 17 4.48 5.41 3.79
C SER A 17 4.14 6.87 3.49
N VAL A 18 4.95 7.55 2.67
CA VAL A 18 4.71 8.94 2.28
C VAL A 18 3.39 9.09 1.54
N PHE A 19 3.13 8.25 0.53
CA PHE A 19 1.87 8.31 -0.22
C PHE A 19 0.65 8.00 0.66
N THR A 20 0.76 7.04 1.58
CA THR A 20 -0.32 6.72 2.52
C THR A 20 -0.62 7.88 3.48
N MET A 21 0.42 8.57 3.95
CA MET A 21 0.27 9.76 4.79
C MET A 21 -0.38 10.91 4.03
N VAL A 22 0.09 11.20 2.81
CA VAL A 22 -0.49 12.25 1.96
C VAL A 22 -1.97 11.95 1.66
N ALA A 23 -2.30 10.70 1.34
CA ALA A 23 -3.69 10.28 1.13
C ALA A 23 -4.54 10.52 2.40
N THR A 24 -4.03 10.12 3.58
CA THR A 24 -4.72 10.29 4.86
C THR A 24 -5.01 11.76 5.16
N VAL A 25 -3.99 12.63 5.03
CA VAL A 25 -4.14 14.08 5.24
C VAL A 25 -5.14 14.69 4.24
N THR A 26 -5.10 14.26 2.98
CA THR A 26 -6.01 14.76 1.93
C THR A 26 -7.47 14.41 2.24
N VAL A 27 -7.75 13.18 2.68
CA VAL A 27 -9.11 12.77 3.04
C VAL A 27 -9.60 13.50 4.28
N ILE A 28 -8.77 13.64 5.31
CA ILE A 28 -9.11 14.43 6.50
C ILE A 28 -9.42 15.88 6.11
N GLY A 29 -8.58 16.48 5.26
CA GLY A 29 -8.79 17.83 4.73
C GLY A 29 -10.11 17.97 3.99
N ARG A 30 -10.50 16.97 3.18
CA ARG A 30 -11.80 16.96 2.48
C ARG A 30 -12.96 16.96 3.47
N LEU A 31 -12.95 16.05 4.44
CA LEU A 31 -14.01 15.95 5.44
C LEU A 31 -14.11 17.22 6.29
N ALA A 32 -12.97 17.79 6.69
CA ALA A 32 -12.91 19.06 7.41
C ALA A 32 -13.47 20.22 6.58
N ALA A 33 -13.09 20.33 5.30
CA ALA A 33 -13.61 21.37 4.40
C ALA A 33 -15.13 21.27 4.23
N ARG A 34 -15.68 20.06 4.11
CA ARG A 34 -17.13 19.87 4.05
C ARG A 34 -17.83 20.23 5.36
N LYS A 35 -17.24 19.86 6.49
CA LYS A 35 -17.74 20.21 7.82
C LYS A 35 -17.78 21.74 8.01
N VAL A 36 -16.72 22.45 7.61
CA VAL A 36 -16.66 23.92 7.65
C VAL A 36 -17.73 24.55 6.76
N ARG A 37 -17.95 23.99 5.57
CA ARG A 37 -19.00 24.44 4.64
C ARG A 37 -20.43 24.02 5.06
N ARG A 38 -20.59 23.31 6.19
CA ARG A 38 -21.87 22.77 6.70
C ARG A 38 -22.64 21.95 5.65
N MET A 39 -21.93 21.32 4.73
CA MET A 39 -22.54 20.48 3.70
C MET A 39 -22.80 19.09 4.26
N ALA A 40 -23.93 18.48 3.89
CA ALA A 40 -24.19 17.09 4.21
C ALA A 40 -23.12 16.18 3.59
N PHE A 41 -22.78 15.10 4.29
CA PHE A 41 -21.91 14.06 3.74
C PHE A 41 -22.61 13.38 2.57
N GLY A 42 -21.98 13.45 1.40
CA GLY A 42 -22.48 12.84 0.18
C GLY A 42 -21.93 11.45 -0.03
N ALA A 43 -22.45 10.74 -1.03
CA ALA A 43 -21.91 9.44 -1.46
C ALA A 43 -20.39 9.50 -1.75
N ASP A 44 -19.94 10.60 -2.35
CA ASP A 44 -18.54 10.88 -2.63
C ASP A 44 -17.63 10.88 -1.37
N ASP A 45 -18.14 11.34 -0.22
CA ASP A 45 -17.38 11.34 1.04
C ASP A 45 -17.22 9.95 1.64
N TRP A 46 -18.25 9.11 1.47
CA TRP A 46 -18.17 7.71 1.88
C TRP A 46 -17.23 6.92 0.98
N ILE A 47 -17.29 7.14 -0.34
CA ILE A 47 -16.41 6.48 -1.31
C ILE A 47 -14.94 6.80 -1.01
N ILE A 48 -14.60 8.06 -0.75
CA ILE A 48 -13.20 8.43 -0.46
C ILE A 48 -12.72 7.88 0.90
N CYS A 49 -13.61 7.76 1.90
CA CYS A 49 -13.27 7.11 3.17
C CYS A 49 -13.02 5.62 2.97
N ILE A 50 -13.87 4.93 2.20
CA ILE A 50 -13.68 3.51 1.85
C ILE A 50 -12.37 3.33 1.08
N ALA A 51 -12.08 4.20 0.10
CA ALA A 51 -10.84 4.17 -0.65
C ALA A 51 -9.61 4.34 0.28
N LEU A 52 -9.68 5.22 1.28
CA LEU A 52 -8.62 5.37 2.27
C LEU A 52 -8.43 4.10 3.12
N LEU A 53 -9.52 3.45 3.55
CA LEU A 53 -9.44 2.18 4.28
C LEU A 53 -8.78 1.08 3.44
N LEU A 54 -9.14 0.98 2.16
CA LEU A 54 -8.51 0.04 1.22
C LEU A 54 -7.03 0.37 1.01
N ASN A 55 -6.65 1.65 0.94
CA ASN A 55 -5.26 2.07 0.86
C ASN A 55 -4.46 1.60 2.09
N TRP A 56 -5.00 1.75 3.30
CA TRP A 56 -4.35 1.25 4.52
C TRP A 56 -4.24 -0.28 4.54
N ALA A 57 -5.25 -1.00 4.04
CA ALA A 57 -5.17 -2.45 3.90
C ALA A 57 -4.05 -2.86 2.95
N MET A 58 -3.92 -2.21 1.79
CA MET A 58 -2.82 -2.43 0.85
C MET A 58 -1.45 -2.09 1.45
N PHE A 59 -1.33 -0.97 2.15
CA PHE A 59 -0.11 -0.61 2.86
C PHE A 59 0.31 -1.68 3.87
N SER A 60 -0.64 -2.24 4.62
CA SER A 60 -0.35 -3.30 5.60
C SER A 60 0.18 -4.58 4.94
N LEU A 61 -0.37 -4.97 3.80
CA LEU A 61 0.11 -6.11 3.02
C LEU A 61 1.52 -5.83 2.49
N ALA A 62 1.78 -4.61 2.02
CA ALA A 62 3.07 -4.18 1.48
C ALA A 62 4.14 -4.20 2.57
N ALA A 63 3.81 -3.67 3.76
CA ALA A 63 4.67 -3.72 4.92
C ALA A 63 5.00 -5.17 5.32
N ARG A 64 3.99 -6.05 5.35
CA ARG A 64 4.21 -7.48 5.66
C ARG A 64 5.10 -8.16 4.62
N ALA A 65 4.92 -7.88 3.33
CA ALA A 65 5.76 -8.45 2.29
C ALA A 65 7.22 -8.01 2.43
N GLN A 66 7.46 -6.73 2.75
CA GLN A 66 8.81 -6.17 2.97
C GLN A 66 9.51 -6.79 4.19
N ILE A 67 8.80 -6.98 5.31
CA ILE A 67 9.35 -7.68 6.49
C ILE A 67 9.79 -9.11 6.14
N HIS A 68 9.11 -9.76 5.19
CA HIS A 68 9.43 -11.11 4.74
C HIS A 68 10.40 -11.14 3.54
N GLY A 69 11.08 -10.03 3.24
CA GLY A 69 12.17 -10.00 2.27
C GLY A 69 11.82 -9.47 0.88
N MET A 70 10.61 -8.92 0.68
CA MET A 70 10.31 -8.18 -0.54
C MET A 70 11.28 -6.99 -0.68
N GLY A 71 12.01 -6.95 -1.79
CA GLY A 71 13.07 -5.98 -2.05
C GLY A 71 14.48 -6.57 -2.00
N LYS A 72 14.65 -7.77 -1.41
CA LYS A 72 15.93 -8.49 -1.37
C LYS A 72 16.03 -9.56 -2.45
N HIS A 73 17.25 -9.91 -2.84
CA HIS A 73 17.50 -11.00 -3.77
C HIS A 73 16.99 -12.34 -3.22
N ILE A 74 16.24 -13.12 -4.03
CA ILE A 74 15.53 -14.33 -3.57
C ILE A 74 16.45 -15.41 -2.99
N SER A 75 17.71 -15.47 -3.44
CA SER A 75 18.71 -16.41 -2.90
C SER A 75 19.07 -16.18 -1.43
N THR A 76 18.71 -15.01 -0.88
CA THR A 76 18.99 -14.64 0.52
C THR A 76 17.83 -14.96 1.46
N LEU A 77 16.73 -15.51 0.93
CA LEU A 77 15.48 -15.71 1.66
C LEU A 77 15.20 -17.19 1.92
N SER A 78 14.61 -17.47 3.07
CA SER A 78 14.13 -18.82 3.37
C SER A 78 12.86 -19.15 2.58
N PRO A 79 12.57 -20.44 2.29
CA PRO A 79 11.36 -20.84 1.55
C PRO A 79 10.04 -20.36 2.19
N SER A 80 10.00 -20.23 3.52
CA SER A 80 8.82 -19.75 4.25
C SER A 80 8.59 -18.24 4.07
N GLN A 81 9.67 -17.47 4.04
CA GLN A 81 9.64 -16.03 3.70
C GLN A 81 9.16 -15.83 2.26
N ILE A 82 9.67 -16.64 1.33
CA ILE A 82 9.28 -16.61 -0.09
C ILE A 82 7.78 -16.84 -0.25
N LYS A 83 7.26 -17.89 0.38
CA LYS A 83 5.82 -18.21 0.36
C LYS A 83 4.97 -17.05 0.90
N THR A 84 5.40 -16.43 1.99
CA THR A 84 4.63 -15.37 2.67
C THR A 84 4.62 -14.08 1.87
N PHE A 85 5.78 -13.61 1.38
CA PHE A 85 5.81 -12.40 0.57
C PHE A 85 5.08 -12.61 -0.76
N THR A 86 5.21 -13.78 -1.41
CA THR A 86 4.55 -14.07 -2.69
C THR A 86 3.03 -14.10 -2.53
N LYS A 87 2.52 -14.67 -1.43
CA LYS A 87 1.09 -14.64 -1.10
C LYS A 87 0.58 -13.21 -0.93
N ASN A 88 1.32 -12.35 -0.23
CA ASN A 88 0.93 -10.95 -0.04
C ASN A 88 0.97 -10.17 -1.37
N LEU A 89 1.99 -10.40 -2.20
CA LEU A 89 2.09 -9.82 -3.55
C LEU A 89 0.92 -10.21 -4.44
N TYR A 90 0.53 -11.49 -4.40
CA TYR A 90 -0.62 -11.98 -5.17
C TYR A 90 -1.91 -11.25 -4.80
N PHE A 91 -2.16 -11.03 -3.49
CA PHE A 91 -3.31 -10.23 -3.05
C PHE A 91 -3.26 -8.79 -3.56
N MET A 92 -2.09 -8.15 -3.59
CA MET A 92 -1.95 -6.81 -4.17
C MET A 92 -2.22 -6.80 -5.68
N GLN A 93 -1.70 -7.79 -6.41
CA GLN A 93 -1.86 -7.86 -7.87
C GLN A 93 -3.33 -7.97 -8.29
N ILE A 94 -4.16 -8.69 -7.54
CA ILE A 94 -5.60 -8.77 -7.79
C ILE A 94 -6.25 -7.37 -7.78
N THR A 95 -5.80 -6.48 -6.90
CA THR A 95 -6.34 -5.11 -6.85
C THR A 95 -5.86 -4.21 -7.98
N TYR A 96 -4.70 -4.53 -8.58
CA TYR A 96 -4.06 -3.72 -9.60
C TYR A 96 -4.35 -4.19 -11.03
N VAL A 97 -4.69 -5.46 -11.23
CA VAL A 97 -5.00 -6.04 -12.54
C VAL A 97 -6.53 -6.11 -12.72
N PRO A 98 -7.17 -5.09 -13.33
CA PRO A 98 -8.57 -5.16 -13.71
C PRO A 98 -8.70 -6.05 -14.94
N ALA A 99 -8.89 -7.35 -14.71
CA ALA A 99 -9.12 -8.41 -15.70
C ALA A 99 -8.01 -8.60 -16.75
N PRO A 100 -7.73 -9.83 -17.20
CA PRO A 100 -6.95 -10.06 -18.41
C PRO A 100 -7.66 -9.33 -19.55
N ARG A 101 -6.98 -8.40 -20.23
CA ARG A 101 -7.45 -7.92 -21.52
C ARG A 101 -7.37 -9.12 -22.48
N PRO A 102 -8.44 -9.43 -23.24
CA PRO A 102 -8.52 -10.61 -24.08
C PRO A 102 -7.46 -10.62 -25.18
#